data_AF-A0AAW6DK31-F1
#
_entry.id   AF-A0AAW6DK31-F1
#
_cell.length_a   1.000
_cell.length_b   1.000
_cell.length_c   1.000
_cell.angle_alpha   90.00
_cell.angle_beta   90.00
_cell.angle_gamma   90.00
#
_symmetry.space_group_name_H-M   'P 1'
#
loop_
_entity.id
_entity.type
_entity.pdbx_description
1 polymer ?
#
loop_
_entity_poly.entity_id
_entity_poly.type
_entity_poly.pdbx_seq_one_letter_code
_entity_poly.pdbx_strand_id
1 'polypeptide(L)'
;MEDNKKIIIDIDSVVGEVEKTNIKDIREEAGLSRQEFCDAFKVPYRTLQSWEHETREISPLVKRLMAYVIGMEKMKQESANKAEQRGEEDGEENDKC
;
A
#
# COMPACT_ATOMS: atom_id res chain seq x y z
N MET A 1 -23.02 -30.46 -14.33
CA MET A 1 -21.59 -30.09 -14.44
C MET A 1 -21.49 -28.75 -13.74
N GLU A 2 -20.95 -28.73 -12.54
CA GLU A 2 -20.87 -27.50 -11.74
C GLU A 2 -19.81 -26.59 -12.34
N ASP A 3 -20.25 -25.40 -12.75
CA ASP A 3 -19.39 -24.33 -13.22
C ASP A 3 -18.46 -23.92 -12.07
N ASN A 4 -17.27 -24.53 -12.03
CA ASN A 4 -16.18 -24.12 -11.17
C ASN A 4 -15.78 -22.69 -11.54
N LYS A 5 -16.44 -21.72 -10.88
CA LYS A 5 -16.16 -20.30 -11.00
C LYS A 5 -14.75 -20.07 -10.45
N LYS A 6 -13.76 -20.12 -11.36
CA LYS A 6 -12.36 -19.87 -11.04
C LYS A 6 -12.28 -18.44 -10.50
N ILE A 7 -11.99 -18.29 -9.21
CA ILE A 7 -11.80 -16.99 -8.59
C ILE A 7 -10.50 -16.43 -9.18
N ILE A 8 -10.62 -15.40 -10.02
CA ILE A 8 -9.49 -14.64 -10.53
C ILE A 8 -9.22 -13.54 -9.49
N ILE A 9 -8.06 -13.60 -8.85
CA ILE A 9 -7.60 -12.56 -7.93
C ILE A 9 -6.81 -11.55 -8.76
N ASP A 10 -7.40 -10.38 -8.99
CA ASP A 10 -6.76 -9.27 -9.67
C ASP A 10 -5.92 -8.47 -8.66
N ILE A 11 -4.68 -8.89 -8.48
CA ILE A 11 -3.73 -8.20 -7.59
C ILE A 11 -3.26 -6.88 -8.20
N ASP A 12 -3.17 -6.80 -9.53
CA ASP A 12 -2.64 -5.65 -10.25
C ASP A 12 -3.53 -4.41 -10.06
N SER A 13 -4.84 -4.59 -9.82
CA SER A 13 -5.73 -3.51 -9.39
C SER A 13 -5.32 -2.85 -8.06
N VAL A 14 -4.67 -3.58 -7.15
CA VAL A 14 -4.24 -3.06 -5.84
C VAL A 14 -2.83 -2.49 -5.92
N VAL A 15 -1.95 -3.14 -6.68
CA VAL A 15 -0.53 -2.81 -6.69
C VAL A 15 -0.06 -1.96 -7.87
N GLY A 16 -0.85 -1.86 -8.95
CA GLY A 16 -0.47 -1.15 -10.17
C GLY A 16 0.72 -1.81 -10.91
N GLU A 17 1.41 -1.04 -11.76
CA GLU A 17 2.57 -1.52 -12.53
C GLU A 17 3.87 -1.67 -11.70
N VAL A 18 3.83 -2.49 -10.64
CA VAL A 18 4.98 -2.70 -9.72
C VAL A 18 6.24 -3.22 -10.42
N GLU A 19 6.09 -3.93 -11.53
CA GLU A 19 7.22 -4.51 -12.24
C GLU A 19 8.23 -3.44 -12.70
N LYS A 20 7.75 -2.25 -13.07
CA LYS A 20 8.58 -1.15 -13.58
C LYS A 20 9.13 -0.22 -12.49
N THR A 21 8.55 -0.23 -11.29
CA THR A 21 8.85 0.73 -10.20
C THR A 21 10.01 0.27 -9.32
N ASN A 22 10.98 1.10 -8.93
CA ASN A 22 12.07 0.63 -8.04
C ASN A 22 11.53 0.43 -6.59
N ILE A 23 12.18 -0.41 -5.76
CA ILE A 23 11.85 -0.53 -4.33
C ILE A 23 11.94 0.81 -3.59
N LYS A 24 12.84 1.69 -4.05
CA LYS A 24 13.00 3.05 -3.52
C LYS A 24 11.71 3.85 -3.69
N ASP A 25 11.12 3.80 -4.88
CA ASP A 25 9.89 4.53 -5.21
C ASP A 25 8.72 3.95 -4.39
N ILE A 26 8.64 2.62 -4.26
CA ILE A 26 7.63 1.96 -3.40
C ILE A 26 7.71 2.45 -1.96
N ARG A 27 8.93 2.59 -1.41
CA ARG A 27 9.14 3.11 -0.04
C ARG A 27 8.76 4.59 0.06
N GLU A 28 9.13 5.40 -0.93
CA GLU A 28 8.85 6.84 -0.95
C GLU A 28 7.36 7.13 -1.11
N GLU A 29 6.65 6.37 -1.95
CA GLU A 29 5.19 6.42 -2.07
C GLU A 29 4.47 6.02 -0.78
N ALA A 30 5.07 5.15 0.04
CA ALA A 30 4.55 4.81 1.36
C ALA A 30 4.81 5.90 2.41
N GLY A 31 5.63 6.91 2.10
CA GLY A 31 6.03 7.95 3.05
C GLY A 31 6.92 7.44 4.19
N LEU A 32 7.54 6.26 4.04
CA LEU A 32 8.33 5.63 5.10
C LEU A 32 9.81 6.00 4.99
N SER A 33 10.43 6.32 6.12
CA SER A 33 11.89 6.35 6.21
C SER A 33 12.46 4.94 5.97
N ARG A 34 13.76 4.87 5.63
CA ARG A 34 14.43 3.56 5.46
C ARG A 34 14.35 2.70 6.72
N GLN A 35 14.42 3.32 7.91
CA GLN A 35 14.38 2.60 9.17
C GLN A 35 12.99 2.02 9.43
N GLU A 36 11.93 2.84 9.27
CA GLU A 36 10.54 2.38 9.40
C GLU A 36 10.21 1.29 8.38
N PHE A 37 10.69 1.41 7.15
CA PHE A 37 10.51 0.38 6.13
C PHE A 37 11.18 -0.94 6.53
N CYS A 38 12.43 -0.90 7.02
CA CYS A 38 13.13 -2.08 7.51
C CYS A 38 12.41 -2.72 8.69
N ASP A 39 11.91 -1.91 9.62
CA ASP A 39 11.21 -2.37 10.81
C ASP A 39 9.83 -2.97 10.48
N ALA A 40 9.13 -2.41 9.49
CA ALA A 40 7.84 -2.89 9.01
C ALA A 40 7.97 -4.25 8.30
N PHE A 41 8.89 -4.37 7.35
CA PHE A 41 9.06 -5.59 6.56
C PHE A 41 10.04 -6.61 7.17
N LYS A 42 10.63 -6.28 8.32
CA LYS A 42 11.68 -7.09 8.98
C LYS A 42 12.85 -7.42 8.05
N VAL A 43 13.23 -6.45 7.22
CA VAL A 43 14.34 -6.57 6.27
C VAL A 43 15.57 -5.88 6.86
N PRO A 44 16.76 -6.50 6.80
CA PRO A 44 18.00 -5.84 7.21
C PRO A 44 18.26 -4.57 6.39
N TYR A 45 18.70 -3.49 7.04
CA TYR A 45 19.01 -2.22 6.39
C TYR A 45 19.97 -2.34 5.21
N ARG A 46 20.97 -3.23 5.33
CA ARG A 46 21.93 -3.53 4.25
C ARG A 46 21.26 -4.13 3.02
N THR A 47 20.25 -4.98 3.22
CA THR A 47 19.50 -5.58 2.13
C THR A 47 18.66 -4.53 1.40
N LEU A 48 17.97 -3.66 2.14
CA LEU A 48 17.27 -2.52 1.55
C LEU A 48 18.23 -1.64 0.74
N GLN A 49 19.39 -1.32 1.31
CA GLN A 49 20.41 -0.53 0.61
C GLN A 49 20.87 -1.21 -0.68
N SER A 50 21.15 -2.51 -0.66
CA SER A 50 21.56 -3.26 -1.85
C SER A 50 20.50 -3.27 -2.96
N TRP A 51 19.21 -3.34 -2.59
CA TRP A 51 18.11 -3.22 -3.54
C TRP A 51 17.97 -1.80 -4.09
N GLU A 52 18.03 -0.77 -3.25
CA GLU A 52 17.96 0.64 -3.69
C GLU A 52 19.13 1.03 -4.61
N HIS A 53 20.31 0.40 -4.44
CA HIS A 53 21.47 0.64 -5.30
C HIS A 53 21.53 -0.30 -6.51
N GLU A 54 20.51 -1.14 -6.72
CA GLU A 54 20.41 -2.11 -7.82
C GLU A 54 21.59 -3.10 -7.92
N THR A 55 22.41 -3.18 -6.85
CA THR A 55 23.52 -4.15 -6.75
C THR A 55 23.02 -5.59 -6.63
N ARG A 56 21.76 -5.77 -6.23
CA ARG A 56 21.04 -7.03 -6.20
C ARG A 56 19.60 -6.78 -6.62
N GLU A 57 19.12 -7.59 -7.55
CA GLU A 57 17.71 -7.59 -7.95
C GLU A 57 16.84 -8.19 -6.84
N ILE A 58 15.79 -7.48 -6.46
CA ILE A 58 14.77 -7.98 -5.54
C ILE A 58 13.89 -9.00 -6.27
N SER A 59 13.50 -10.08 -5.60
CA SER A 59 12.55 -11.03 -6.19
C SER A 59 11.24 -10.32 -6.57
N PRO A 60 10.71 -10.50 -7.79
CA PRO A 60 9.46 -9.89 -8.22
C PRO A 60 8.29 -10.17 -7.26
N LEU A 61 8.25 -11.36 -6.67
CA LEU A 61 7.21 -11.73 -5.70
C LEU A 61 7.30 -10.90 -4.42
N VAL A 62 8.52 -10.72 -3.88
CA VAL A 62 8.74 -9.92 -2.66
C VAL A 62 8.35 -8.47 -2.90
N LYS A 63 8.72 -7.95 -4.07
CA LYS A 63 8.37 -6.59 -4.50
C LYS A 63 6.86 -6.40 -4.59
N ARG A 64 6.15 -7.33 -5.24
CA ARG A 64 4.68 -7.34 -5.32
C ARG A 64 4.02 -7.45 -3.94
N LEU A 65 4.56 -8.29 -3.05
CA LEU A 65 4.06 -8.43 -1.68
C LEU A 65 4.20 -7.10 -0.90
N MET A 66 5.35 -6.45 -0.99
CA MET A 66 5.58 -5.15 -0.33
C MET A 66 4.61 -4.08 -0.85
N ALA A 67 4.46 -3.98 -2.17
CA ALA A 67 3.50 -3.07 -2.78
C ALA A 67 2.06 -3.36 -2.35
N TYR A 68 1.67 -4.64 -2.27
CA TYR A 68 0.34 -5.06 -1.82
C TYR A 68 0.06 -4.63 -0.37
N VAL A 69 1.01 -4.88 0.54
CA VAL A 69 0.87 -4.48 1.94
C VAL A 69 0.70 -2.97 2.07
N ILE A 70 1.47 -2.18 1.32
CA ILE A 70 1.38 -0.72 1.31
C ILE A 70 0.04 -0.24 0.72
N GLY A 71 -0.37 -0.81 -0.42
CA GLY A 71 -1.64 -0.46 -1.06
C GLY A 71 -2.85 -0.75 -0.17
N MET A 72 -2.86 -1.91 0.49
CA MET A 72 -3.91 -2.27 1.45
C MET A 72 -3.97 -1.31 2.64
N GLU A 73 -2.83 -0.85 3.14
CA GLU A 73 -2.79 0.08 4.27
C GLU A 73 -3.30 1.48 3.86
N LYS A 74 -2.96 1.94 2.65
CA LYS A 74 -3.52 3.18 2.08
C LYS A 74 -5.05 3.10 1.94
N MET A 75 -5.59 1.99 1.42
CA MET A 75 -7.04 1.80 1.30
C MET A 75 -7.76 1.84 2.66
N LYS A 76 -7.16 1.28 3.71
CA LYS A 76 -7.70 1.37 5.07
C LYS A 76 -7.73 2.82 5.56
N GLN A 77 -6.64 3.57 5.37
CA GLN A 77 -6.57 4.98 5.76
C GLN A 77 -7.60 5.83 5.01
N GLU A 78 -7.75 5.64 3.70
CA GLU A 78 -8.78 6.32 2.90
C GLU A 78 -10.20 6.00 3.39
N SER A 79 -10.46 4.73 3.75
CA SER A 79 -11.76 4.31 4.27
C SER A 79 -12.07 4.93 5.65
N ALA A 80 -11.05 5.09 6.50
CA ALA A 80 -11.17 5.74 7.80
C ALA A 80 -11.42 7.25 7.64
N ASN A 81 -10.64 7.93 6.81
CA ASN A 81 -10.77 9.37 6.54
C ASN A 81 -12.16 9.73 5.96
N LYS A 82 -12.72 8.85 5.12
CA LYS A 82 -14.06 9.04 4.54
C LYS A 82 -15.20 8.86 5.55
N ALA A 83 -14.97 8.06 6.61
CA ALA A 83 -15.94 7.91 7.69
C ALA A 83 -15.99 9.16 8.58
N GLU A 84 -14.85 9.83 8.80
CA GLU A 84 -14.75 11.06 9.60
C GLU A 84 -15.42 12.26 8.89
N GLN A 85 -15.23 12.42 7.57
CA GLN A 85 -15.83 13.52 6.80
C GLN A 85 -17.37 13.46 6.71
N ARG A 86 -17.97 12.28 6.90
CA ARG A 86 -19.45 12.14 6.97
C ARG A 86 -20.04 12.53 8.32
N GLY A 87 -19.20 12.71 9.35
CA GLY A 87 -19.65 13.06 10.71
C GLY A 87 -19.79 14.57 10.97
N GLU A 88 -19.36 15.43 10.05
CA GLU A 88 -19.34 16.89 10.24
C GLU A 88 -20.50 17.66 9.56
N GLU A 89 -21.33 17.01 8.72
CA GLU A 89 -22.41 17.69 7.98
C GLU A 89 -23.77 17.79 8.73
N ASP A 90 -23.95 17.12 9.88
CA ASP A 90 -25.23 17.10 10.63
C ASP A 90 -25.33 18.19 11.74
N GLY A 91 -24.53 19.25 11.67
CA GLY A 91 -24.32 20.21 12.77
C GLY A 91 -24.91 21.62 12.63
N GLU A 92 -25.59 21.97 11.54
CA GLU A 92 -26.20 23.31 11.39
C GLU A 92 -27.69 23.21 10.99
N GLU A 93 -28.55 22.90 11.95
CA GLU A 93 -29.93 23.36 11.91
C GLU A 93 -30.39 23.91 13.26
N ASN A 94 -30.76 25.20 13.19
CA ASN A 94 -31.80 25.88 13.97
C ASN A 94 -31.46 26.45 15.36
N ASP A 95 -31.20 27.76 15.40
CA ASP A 95 -32.04 28.65 16.23
C ASP A 95 -32.14 30.05 15.61
N LYS A 96 -33.22 30.27 14.84
CA LYS A 96 -33.80 31.60 14.62
C LYS A 96 -35.32 31.44 14.70
N CYS A 97 -35.84 31.59 15.92
CA CYS A 97 -37.21 32.00 16.14
C CYS A 97 -37.23 33.37 16.82
#